data_AF-A0A1Y4D4X2-F1
#
_entry.id   AF-A0A1Y4D4X2-F1
#
_cell.length_a   1.000
_cell.length_b   1.000
_cell.length_c   1.000
_cell.angle_alpha   90.00
_cell.angle_beta   90.00
_cell.angle_gamma   90.00
#
_symmetry.space_group_name_H-M   'P 1'
#
loop_
_entity.id
_entity.type
_entity.pdbx_description
1 polymer ?
#
loop_
_entity_poly.entity_id
_entity_poly.type
_entity_poly.pdbx_seq_one_letter_code
_entity_poly.pdbx_strand_id
1 'polypeptide(L)'
;MLDLNITLLFQLVNFLVSIVVLNYLLIKPLRKIMRERKAMMAELGSEAEGFEAKAQSSLDDYEAQLVKARQDAAVNREDGRNAGLKEQQAVLDEAQQQAQGILGAARAQLNAEAESSLKELRGKIEGFSQQLAARILNG
;
A
#
# COMPACT_ATOMS: atom_id res chain seq x y z
N MET A 1 32.28 57.03 -76.79
CA MET A 1 32.87 57.72 -75.63
C MET A 1 32.00 57.38 -74.45
N LEU A 2 32.57 56.84 -73.37
CA LEU A 2 31.85 56.68 -72.12
C LEU A 2 31.72 58.08 -71.52
N ASP A 3 30.67 58.80 -71.93
CA ASP A 3 30.31 60.06 -71.27
C ASP A 3 29.84 59.68 -69.87
N LEU A 4 30.75 59.82 -68.91
CA LEU A 4 30.50 59.62 -67.49
C LEU A 4 29.57 60.74 -67.01
N ASN A 5 28.30 60.62 -67.38
CA ASN A 5 27.28 61.62 -67.12
C ASN A 5 26.73 61.47 -65.71
N ILE A 6 26.33 62.60 -65.12
CA ILE A 6 25.58 62.71 -63.86
C ILE A 6 24.41 61.70 -63.80
N THR A 7 23.80 61.35 -64.94
CA THR A 7 22.75 60.34 -65.08
C THR A 7 23.18 58.94 -64.60
N LEU A 8 24.42 58.51 -64.86
CA LEU A 8 24.94 57.23 -64.38
C LEU A 8 25.04 57.21 -62.86
N LEU A 9 25.42 58.35 -62.27
CA LEU A 9 25.52 58.55 -60.83
C LEU A 9 24.13 58.51 -60.18
N PHE A 10 23.12 59.16 -60.79
CA PHE A 10 21.72 59.06 -60.38
C PHE A 10 21.16 57.64 -60.51
N GLN A 11 21.53 56.90 -61.56
CA GLN A 11 21.08 55.52 -61.75
C GLN A 11 21.71 54.56 -60.73
N LEU A 12 23.00 54.76 -60.40
CA LEU A 12 23.67 54.03 -59.33
C LEU A 12 23.01 54.29 -57.96
N VAL A 13 22.69 55.55 -57.66
CA VAL A 13 21.97 55.91 -56.43
C VAL A 13 20.59 55.25 -56.38
N ASN A 14 19.81 55.30 -57.47
CA ASN A 14 18.51 54.62 -57.52
C ASN A 14 18.63 53.09 -57.34
N PHE A 15 19.65 52.48 -57.92
CA PHE A 15 19.92 51.05 -57.76
C PHE A 15 20.27 50.70 -56.31
N LEU A 16 21.14 51.48 -55.66
CA LEU A 16 21.49 51.30 -54.25
C LEU A 16 20.28 51.50 -53.33
N VAL A 17 19.47 52.53 -53.57
CA VAL A 17 18.22 52.76 -52.82
C VAL A 17 17.28 51.56 -53.00
N SER A 18 17.13 51.06 -54.23
CA SER A 18 16.31 49.87 -54.52
C SER A 18 16.81 48.63 -53.78
N ILE A 19 18.13 48.40 -53.70
CA ILE A 19 18.71 47.31 -52.91
C ILE A 19 18.39 47.47 -51.42
N VAL A 20 18.52 48.68 -50.88
CA VAL A 20 18.23 48.94 -49.46
C VAL A 20 16.75 48.71 -49.16
N VAL A 21 15.86 49.19 -50.03
CA VAL A 21 14.42 48.96 -49.92
C VAL A 21 14.10 47.47 -50.03
N LEU A 22 14.68 46.75 -51.00
CA LEU A 22 14.48 45.31 -51.17
C LEU A 22 14.96 44.52 -49.94
N ASN A 23 16.12 44.88 -49.39
CA ASN A 23 16.67 44.24 -48.20
C ASN A 23 15.77 44.47 -46.97
N TYR A 24 15.26 45.70 -46.82
CA TYR A 24 14.37 46.04 -45.72
C TYR A 24 12.98 45.40 -45.85
N LEU A 25 12.41 45.41 -47.07
CA LEU A 25 11.04 44.99 -47.34
C LEU A 25 10.88 43.48 -47.53
N LEU A 26 11.89 42.78 -48.06
CA LEU A 26 11.78 41.35 -48.40
C LEU A 26 12.78 40.48 -47.63
N ILE A 27 14.06 40.82 -47.65
CA ILE A 27 15.10 39.94 -47.09
C ILE A 27 14.97 39.83 -45.56
N LYS A 28 14.79 40.96 -44.86
CA LYS A 28 14.59 40.99 -43.41
C LYS A 28 13.34 40.20 -42.95
N PRO A 29 12.12 40.45 -43.47
CA PRO A 29 10.94 39.70 -43.03
C PRO A 29 11.01 38.23 -43.40
N LEU A 30 11.53 37.87 -44.58
CA LEU A 30 11.68 36.48 -44.98
C LEU A 30 12.62 35.70 -44.05
N ARG A 31 13.76 36.30 -43.67
CA ARG A 31 14.68 35.71 -42.68
C ARG A 31 14.08 35.62 -41.28
N LYS A 32 13.18 36.54 -40.92
CA LYS A 32 12.47 36.49 -39.64
C LYS A 32 11.52 35.29 -39.62
N ILE A 33 10.68 35.13 -40.64
CA ILE A 33 9.73 34.01 -40.76
C ILE A 33 10.47 32.67 -40.80
N MET A 34 11.58 32.56 -41.55
CA MET A 34 12.36 31.32 -41.57
C MET A 34 12.97 30.97 -40.21
N ARG A 35 13.42 31.96 -39.43
CA ARG A 35 13.96 31.73 -38.08
C ARG A 35 12.85 31.35 -37.10
N GLU A 36 11.72 32.04 -37.14
CA GLU A 36 10.54 31.72 -36.32
C GLU A 36 10.07 30.29 -36.60
N ARG A 37 9.97 29.89 -37.87
CA ARG A 37 9.60 28.52 -38.24
C ARG A 37 10.61 27.51 -37.72
N LYS A 38 11.91 27.75 -37.86
CA LYS A 38 12.95 26.85 -37.32
C LYS A 38 12.88 26.76 -35.79
N ALA A 39 12.68 27.88 -35.10
CA ALA A 39 12.57 27.92 -33.65
C ALA A 39 11.34 27.13 -33.17
N MET A 40 10.17 27.36 -33.78
CA MET A 40 8.95 26.63 -33.46
C MET A 40 9.09 25.12 -33.68
N MET A 41 9.73 24.69 -34.78
CA MET A 41 9.95 23.26 -35.02
C MET A 41 10.92 22.64 -34.01
N ALA A 42 11.98 23.37 -33.62
CA ALA A 42 12.92 22.92 -32.60
C ALA A 42 12.28 22.84 -31.20
N GLU A 43 11.45 23.82 -30.86
CA GLU A 43 10.70 23.86 -29.62
C GLU A 43 9.70 22.70 -29.53
N LEU A 44 8.90 22.48 -30.59
CA LEU A 44 7.99 21.33 -30.67
C LEU A 44 8.73 19.99 -30.57
N GLY A 45 9.89 19.87 -31.21
CA GLY A 45 10.72 18.67 -31.10
C GLY A 45 11.22 18.44 -29.67
N SER A 46 11.77 19.48 -29.03
CA SER A 46 12.23 19.40 -27.65
C SER A 46 11.09 19.12 -26.66
N GLU A 47 9.90 19.68 -26.89
CA GLU A 47 8.73 19.44 -26.07
C GLU A 47 8.24 17.99 -26.21
N ALA A 48 8.20 17.46 -27.44
CA ALA A 48 7.86 16.07 -27.70
C ALA A 48 8.83 15.09 -27.02
N GLU A 49 10.14 15.30 -27.17
CA GLU A 49 11.16 14.50 -26.48
C GLU A 49 11.01 14.60 -24.95
N GLY A 50 10.70 15.79 -24.43
CA GLY A 50 10.44 16.00 -23.00
C GLY A 50 9.19 15.28 -22.50
N PHE A 51 8.12 15.21 -23.31
CA PHE A 51 6.92 14.45 -23.00
C PHE A 51 7.18 12.95 -23.01
N GLU A 52 7.89 12.43 -24.01
CA GLU A 52 8.27 11.01 -24.07
C GLU A 52 9.13 10.61 -22.86
N ALA A 53 10.13 11.41 -22.51
CA ALA A 53 10.97 11.16 -21.34
C ALA A 53 10.17 11.16 -20.03
N LYS A 54 9.25 12.12 -19.85
CA LYS A 54 8.37 12.17 -18.67
C LYS A 54 7.40 11.00 -18.62
N ALA A 55 6.84 10.60 -19.76
CA ALA A 55 5.96 9.44 -19.85
C ALA A 55 6.70 8.16 -19.50
N GLN A 56 7.91 7.96 -20.02
CA GLN A 56 8.75 6.81 -19.70
C GLN A 56 9.11 6.78 -18.20
N SER A 57 9.58 7.90 -17.65
CA SER A 57 9.86 8.00 -16.21
C SER A 57 8.64 7.69 -15.35
N SER A 58 7.45 8.15 -15.76
CA SER A 58 6.20 7.89 -15.03
C SER A 58 5.80 6.41 -15.09
N LEU A 59 6.04 5.74 -16.23
CA LEU A 59 5.83 4.31 -16.38
C LEU A 59 6.80 3.51 -15.51
N ASP A 60 8.08 3.85 -15.53
CA ASP A 60 9.12 3.19 -14.74
C ASP A 60 8.80 3.33 -13.23
N ASP A 61 8.41 4.53 -12.78
CA ASP A 61 7.99 4.79 -11.40
C ASP A 61 6.73 3.99 -11.03
N TYR A 62 5.76 3.89 -11.93
CA TYR A 62 4.54 3.12 -11.73
C TYR A 62 4.83 1.63 -11.61
N GLU A 63 5.67 1.08 -12.49
CA GLU A 63 6.11 -0.31 -12.44
C GLU A 63 6.87 -0.62 -11.14
N ALA A 64 7.77 0.28 -10.73
CA ALA A 64 8.50 0.15 -9.48
C ALA A 64 7.55 0.14 -8.27
N GLN A 65 6.56 1.03 -8.24
CA GLN A 65 5.53 1.05 -7.20
C GLN A 65 4.68 -0.21 -7.19
N LEU A 66 4.33 -0.74 -8.37
CA LEU A 66 3.55 -1.98 -8.50
C LEU A 66 4.33 -3.19 -7.95
N VAL A 67 5.63 -3.30 -8.27
CA VAL A 67 6.50 -4.35 -7.74
C VAL A 67 6.60 -4.25 -6.23
N LYS A 68 6.84 -3.05 -5.70
CA LYS A 68 6.91 -2.81 -4.26
C LYS A 68 5.60 -3.17 -3.56
N ALA A 69 4.46 -2.72 -4.08
CA ALA A 69 3.15 -3.05 -3.53
C ALA A 69 2.87 -4.56 -3.52
N ARG A 70 3.31 -5.30 -4.55
CA ARG A 70 3.20 -6.77 -4.58
C ARG A 70 4.07 -7.45 -3.53
N GLN A 71 5.28 -6.95 -3.32
CA GLN A 71 6.19 -7.44 -2.27
C GLN A 71 5.59 -7.17 -0.88
N ASP A 72 5.16 -5.93 -0.62
CA ASP A 72 4.55 -5.54 0.65
C ASP A 72 3.27 -6.36 0.93
N ALA A 73 2.44 -6.62 -0.09
CA ALA A 73 1.27 -7.47 0.04
C ALA A 73 1.60 -8.96 0.28
N ALA A 74 2.75 -9.45 -0.19
CA ALA A 74 3.21 -10.80 0.11
C ALA A 74 3.67 -10.89 1.58
N VAL A 75 4.50 -9.94 2.02
CA VAL A 75 4.98 -9.84 3.40
C VAL A 75 3.81 -9.71 4.37
N ASN A 76 2.89 -8.78 4.14
CA ASN A 76 1.75 -8.57 5.02
C ASN A 76 0.82 -9.79 5.09
N ARG A 77 0.69 -10.57 4.00
CA ARG A 77 -0.07 -11.83 4.03
C ARG A 77 0.63 -12.90 4.87
N GLU A 78 1.95 -13.00 4.76
CA GLU A 78 2.73 -13.93 5.55
C GLU A 78 2.70 -13.57 7.05
N ASP A 79 2.88 -12.29 7.37
CA ASP A 79 2.78 -11.76 8.73
C ASP A 79 1.39 -11.99 9.32
N GLY A 80 0.33 -11.68 8.57
CA GLY A 80 -1.04 -11.95 8.98
C GLY A 80 -1.31 -13.43 9.22
N ARG A 81 -0.77 -14.33 8.38
CA ARG A 81 -0.88 -15.78 8.56
C ARG A 81 -0.14 -16.25 9.81
N ASN A 82 1.07 -15.76 10.04
CA ASN A 82 1.88 -16.12 11.20
C ASN A 82 1.25 -15.59 12.50
N ALA A 83 0.71 -14.37 12.49
CA ALA A 83 -0.04 -13.80 13.61
C ALA A 83 -1.31 -14.63 13.90
N GLY A 84 -2.07 -15.00 12.86
CA GLY A 84 -3.26 -15.84 13.01
C GLY A 84 -2.96 -17.22 13.59
N LEU A 85 -1.86 -17.86 13.16
CA LEU A 85 -1.42 -19.15 13.72
C LEU A 85 -1.01 -19.03 15.20
N LYS A 86 -0.31 -17.95 15.58
CA LYS A 86 0.06 -17.69 16.97
C LYS A 86 -1.18 -17.47 17.85
N GLU A 87 -2.12 -16.67 17.36
CA GLU A 87 -3.38 -16.41 18.07
C GLU A 87 -4.20 -17.70 18.23
N GLN A 88 -4.31 -18.49 17.16
CA GLN A 88 -4.99 -19.77 17.20
C GLN A 88 -4.37 -20.70 18.25
N GLN A 89 -3.04 -20.78 18.31
CA GLN A 89 -2.34 -21.59 19.31
C GLN A 89 -2.62 -21.07 20.72
N ALA A 90 -2.55 -19.75 20.94
CA ALA A 90 -2.82 -19.14 22.23
C ALA A 90 -4.25 -19.43 22.72
N VAL A 91 -5.25 -19.30 21.85
CA VAL A 91 -6.65 -19.60 22.17
C VAL A 91 -6.85 -21.09 22.49
N LEU A 92 -6.20 -21.98 21.75
CA LEU A 92 -6.26 -23.42 22.02
C LEU A 92 -5.62 -23.79 23.35
N ASP A 93 -4.45 -23.19 23.66
CA ASP A 93 -3.74 -23.41 24.91
C ASP A 93 -4.57 -22.90 26.10
N GLU A 94 -5.17 -21.72 25.98
CA GLU A 94 -6.08 -21.17 27.00
C GLU A 94 -7.30 -22.07 27.21
N ALA A 95 -7.94 -22.51 26.12
CA ALA A 95 -9.09 -23.41 26.21
C ALA A 95 -8.73 -24.75 26.87
N GLN A 96 -7.54 -25.30 26.57
CA GLN A 96 -7.04 -26.50 27.25
C GLN A 96 -6.81 -26.28 28.74
N GLN A 97 -6.21 -25.14 29.14
CA GLN A 97 -6.00 -24.81 30.54
C GLN A 97 -7.34 -24.65 31.29
N GLN A 98 -8.31 -23.96 30.69
CA GLN A 98 -9.65 -23.82 31.25
C GLN A 98 -10.33 -25.18 31.41
N ALA A 99 -10.26 -26.05 30.40
CA ALA A 99 -10.84 -27.40 30.45
C ALA A 99 -10.18 -28.26 31.55
N GLN A 100 -8.85 -28.20 31.68
CA GLN A 100 -8.13 -28.88 32.77
C GLN A 100 -8.53 -28.35 34.15
N GLY A 101 -8.72 -27.04 34.29
CA GLY A 101 -9.20 -26.40 35.52
C GLY A 101 -10.60 -26.87 35.91
N ILE A 102 -11.53 -26.91 34.95
CA ILE A 102 -12.91 -27.40 35.17
C ILE A 102 -12.90 -28.88 35.59
N LEU A 103 -12.14 -29.72 34.89
CA LEU A 103 -12.02 -31.14 35.25
C LEU A 103 -11.40 -31.34 36.63
N GLY A 104 -10.39 -30.55 36.98
CA GLY A 104 -9.78 -30.56 38.31
C GLY A 104 -10.77 -30.18 39.41
N ALA A 105 -11.51 -29.08 39.21
CA ALA A 105 -12.53 -28.62 40.14
C ALA A 105 -13.67 -29.64 40.32
N ALA A 106 -14.17 -30.20 39.21
CA ALA A 106 -15.22 -31.23 39.24
C ALA A 106 -14.76 -32.49 40.00
N ARG A 107 -13.52 -32.94 39.80
CA ARG A 107 -12.95 -34.09 40.55
C ARG A 107 -12.84 -33.78 42.04
N ALA A 108 -12.38 -32.58 42.41
CA ALA A 108 -12.29 -32.18 43.81
C ALA A 108 -13.67 -32.13 44.47
N GLN A 109 -14.68 -31.62 43.77
CA GLN A 109 -16.05 -31.54 44.25
C GLN A 109 -16.67 -32.92 44.43
N LEU A 110 -16.48 -33.84 43.47
CA LEU A 110 -16.94 -35.23 43.58
C LEU A 110 -16.31 -35.96 44.77
N ASN A 111 -15.01 -35.78 45.00
CA ASN A 111 -14.33 -36.38 46.15
C ASN A 111 -14.89 -35.84 47.48
N ALA A 112 -15.12 -34.53 47.58
CA ALA A 112 -15.70 -33.92 48.76
C ALA A 112 -17.14 -34.41 49.03
N GLU A 113 -17.95 -34.56 47.98
CA GLU A 113 -19.32 -35.07 48.07
C GLU A 113 -19.36 -36.56 48.43
N ALA A 114 -18.42 -37.36 47.92
CA ALA A 114 -18.25 -38.75 48.32
C ALA A 114 -17.87 -38.87 49.81
N GLU A 115 -16.95 -38.06 50.30
CA GLU A 115 -16.56 -38.02 51.71
C GLU A 115 -17.72 -37.58 52.62
N SER A 116 -18.49 -36.55 52.22
CA SER A 116 -19.65 -36.10 52.99
C SER A 116 -20.73 -37.19 53.04
N SER A 117 -21.01 -37.82 51.90
CA SER A 117 -22.01 -38.90 51.80
C SER A 117 -21.61 -40.09 52.67
N LEU A 118 -20.34 -40.51 52.65
CA LEU A 118 -19.83 -41.58 53.51
C LEU A 118 -19.97 -41.24 55.00
N LYS A 119 -19.70 -39.99 55.38
CA LYS A 119 -19.87 -39.52 56.76
C LYS A 119 -21.34 -39.55 57.19
N GLU A 120 -22.25 -39.15 56.31
CA GLU A 120 -23.69 -39.17 56.56
C GLU A 120 -24.23 -40.60 56.70
N LEU A 121 -23.79 -41.52 55.83
CA LEU A 121 -24.10 -42.96 55.90
C LEU A 121 -23.66 -43.58 57.23
N ARG A 122 -22.44 -43.28 57.69
CA ARG A 122 -21.96 -43.76 59.00
C ARG A 122 -22.82 -43.26 60.16
N GLY A 123 -23.20 -41.98 60.16
CA GLY A 123 -24.09 -41.43 61.18
C GLY A 123 -25.49 -42.07 61.17
N LYS A 124 -26.03 -42.37 59.98
CA LYS A 124 -27.32 -43.08 59.85
C LYS A 124 -27.23 -44.53 60.36
N ILE A 125 -26.11 -45.22 60.14
CA ILE A 125 -25.90 -46.58 60.66
C ILE A 125 -25.89 -46.58 62.19
N GLU A 126 -25.18 -45.64 62.84
CA GLU A 126 -25.20 -45.52 64.31
C GLU A 126 -26.63 -45.27 64.83
N GLY A 127 -27.41 -44.41 64.16
CA GLY A 127 -28.82 -44.18 64.49
C GLY A 127 -29.69 -45.43 64.33
N PHE A 128 -29.51 -46.20 63.25
CA PHE A 128 -30.22 -47.47 63.05
C PHE A 128 -29.83 -48.52 64.09
N SER A 129 -28.56 -48.63 64.47
CA SER A 129 -28.10 -49.54 65.51
C SER A 129 -28.71 -49.21 66.88
N GLN A 130 -28.82 -47.93 67.23
CA GLN A 130 -29.50 -47.50 68.46
C GLN A 130 -31.00 -47.80 68.44
N GLN A 131 -31.67 -47.56 67.30
CA GLN A 131 -33.08 -47.91 67.14
C GLN A 131 -33.32 -49.42 67.22
N LEU A 132 -32.42 -50.23 66.65
CA LEU A 132 -32.50 -51.68 66.72
C LEU A 132 -32.28 -52.18 68.16
N ALA A 133 -31.28 -51.65 68.86
CA ALA A 133 -31.01 -51.96 70.27
C ALA A 133 -32.21 -51.59 71.17
N ALA A 134 -32.81 -50.41 70.95
CA ALA A 134 -34.01 -49.98 71.69
C ALA A 134 -35.23 -50.87 71.41
N ARG A 135 -35.35 -51.45 70.20
CA ARG A 135 -36.45 -52.36 69.85
C ARG A 135 -36.26 -53.77 70.42
N ILE A 136 -35.02 -54.22 70.61
CA ILE A 136 -34.68 -55.51 71.24
C ILE A 136 -34.80 -55.42 72.77
N LEU A 137 -34.56 -54.25 73.38
CA LEU A 137 -34.70 -54.03 74.83
C LEU A 137 -36.14 -53.74 75.29
N ASN A 138 -37.01 -53.27 74.39
CA ASN A 138 -38.41 -52.96 74.70
C ASN A 138 -39.40 -54.02 74.16
N GLY A 139 -38.93 -55.23 73.86
CA GLY A 139 -39.73 -56.42 73.59
C GLY A 139 -39.30 -57.55 74.51
#